data_AF-A0A7S0MAZ4-F1
#
_entry.id   AF-A0A7S0MAZ4-F1
#
_cell.length_a   1.000
_cell.length_b   1.000
_cell.length_c   1.000
_cell.angle_alpha   90.00
_cell.angle_beta   90.00
_cell.angle_gamma   90.00
#
_symmetry.space_group_name_H-M   'P 1'
#
loop_
_entity.id
_entity.type
_entity.pdbx_description
1 polymer ?
#
loop_
_entity_poly.entity_id
_entity_poly.type
_entity_poly.pdbx_seq_one_letter_code
_entity_poly.pdbx_strand_id
1 'polypeptide(L)'
;EASMGDKLLSLQAQVRQNANELQDFFSDLGKWEDDIRSKDRALLKGDLNPTRSKLLPAVRQKGFAEMVPSGVPGQKEKDAADAEARKAEGRIKPKTYQDYGQWDKFVHRDLDRALEDLDEQDRQEQEEKHRKRLEAERAKIREAEEAVARQRQDAERLKDEGNALLKLGDLEGASAKYAESIALNPHAAVPYANRAQVHLSLHRYDEAVADCTLALERD
;
A
#
# COMPACT_ATOMS: atom_id res chain seq x y z
N GLU A 1 6.68 -5.43 35.07
CA GLU A 1 6.11 -6.76 34.75
C GLU A 1 4.59 -6.62 34.67
N ALA A 2 3.97 -6.78 33.51
CA ALA A 2 2.51 -6.68 33.38
C ALA A 2 1.84 -7.82 34.16
N SER A 3 0.80 -7.49 34.95
CA SER A 3 0.12 -8.41 35.85
C SER A 3 -0.46 -9.59 35.08
N MET A 4 -0.47 -10.79 35.68
CA MET A 4 -1.05 -12.00 35.07
C MET A 4 -2.52 -11.78 34.66
N GLY A 5 -3.24 -10.89 35.36
CA GLY A 5 -4.59 -10.44 35.00
C GLY A 5 -4.65 -9.68 33.68
N ASP A 6 -3.71 -8.75 33.44
CA ASP A 6 -3.67 -7.96 32.19
C ASP A 6 -3.41 -8.84 30.97
N LYS A 7 -2.57 -9.86 31.13
CA LYS A 7 -2.30 -10.87 30.09
C LYS A 7 -3.53 -11.72 29.79
N LEU A 8 -4.30 -12.10 30.81
CA LEU A 8 -5.54 -12.87 30.63
C LEU A 8 -6.62 -12.03 29.92
N LEU A 9 -6.78 -10.76 30.28
CA LEU A 9 -7.72 -9.85 29.61
C LEU A 9 -7.34 -9.63 28.14
N SER A 10 -6.04 -9.46 27.86
CA SER A 10 -5.55 -9.34 26.48
C SER A 10 -5.80 -10.60 25.67
N LEU A 11 -5.56 -11.79 26.25
CA LEU A 11 -5.84 -13.06 25.57
C LEU A 11 -7.34 -13.24 25.30
N GLN A 12 -8.20 -12.88 26.25
CA GLN A 12 -9.65 -12.94 26.08
C GLN A 12 -10.13 -11.97 24.99
N ALA A 13 -9.57 -10.76 24.93
CA ALA A 13 -9.85 -9.79 23.88
C ALA A 13 -9.41 -10.33 22.51
N GLN A 14 -8.21 -10.91 22.42
CA GLN A 14 -7.69 -11.50 21.20
C GLN A 14 -8.56 -12.64 20.69
N VAL A 15 -9.01 -13.54 21.57
CA VAL A 15 -9.90 -14.66 21.18
C VAL A 15 -11.23 -14.15 20.62
N ARG A 16 -11.79 -13.09 21.21
CA ARG A 16 -13.03 -12.46 20.70
C ARG A 16 -12.81 -11.79 19.35
N GLN A 17 -11.69 -11.09 19.18
CA GLN A 17 -11.33 -10.48 17.91
C GLN A 17 -11.15 -11.52 16.82
N ASN A 18 -10.39 -12.58 17.07
CA ASN A 18 -10.19 -13.68 16.13
C ASN A 18 -11.54 -14.34 15.75
N ALA A 19 -12.47 -14.49 16.70
CA ALA A 19 -13.78 -15.05 16.42
C ALA A 19 -14.63 -14.15 15.51
N ASN A 20 -14.56 -12.82 15.70
CA ASN A 20 -15.26 -11.87 14.85
C ASN A 20 -14.67 -11.84 13.43
N GLU A 21 -13.34 -11.82 13.32
CA GLU A 21 -12.66 -11.87 12.01
C GLU A 21 -13.04 -13.14 11.24
N LEU A 22 -13.09 -14.30 11.90
CA LEU A 22 -13.54 -15.55 11.27
C LEU A 22 -15.00 -15.47 10.80
N GLN A 23 -15.90 -14.86 11.57
CA GLN A 23 -17.30 -14.66 11.15
C GLN A 23 -17.40 -13.78 9.90
N ASP A 24 -16.63 -12.68 9.87
CA ASP A 24 -16.60 -11.78 8.71
C ASP A 24 -16.08 -12.51 7.47
N PHE A 25 -14.99 -13.27 7.59
CA PHE A 25 -14.46 -14.11 6.51
C PHE A 25 -15.49 -15.11 5.98
N PHE A 26 -16.19 -15.84 6.86
CA PHE A 26 -17.21 -16.79 6.41
C PHE A 26 -18.40 -16.09 5.75
N SER A 27 -18.76 -14.89 6.22
CA SER A 27 -19.85 -14.10 5.61
C SER A 27 -19.49 -13.64 4.21
N ASP A 28 -18.26 -13.19 3.98
CA ASP A 28 -17.79 -12.72 2.67
C ASP A 28 -17.58 -13.88 1.71
N LEU A 29 -17.10 -15.02 2.20
CA LEU A 29 -17.02 -16.25 1.42
C LEU A 29 -18.40 -16.72 0.95
N GLY A 30 -19.41 -16.67 1.82
CA GLY A 30 -20.79 -16.99 1.46
C GLY A 30 -21.36 -16.06 0.40
N LYS A 31 -21.15 -14.74 0.54
CA LYS A 31 -21.56 -13.76 -0.48
C LYS A 31 -20.88 -14.01 -1.82
N TRP A 32 -19.59 -14.33 -1.80
CA TRP A 32 -18.84 -14.65 -3.01
C TRP A 32 -19.34 -15.94 -3.68
N GLU A 33 -19.65 -16.98 -2.89
CA GLU A 33 -20.24 -18.22 -3.39
C GLU A 33 -21.59 -17.96 -4.08
N ASP A 34 -22.44 -17.13 -3.48
CA ASP A 34 -23.74 -16.76 -4.06
C ASP A 34 -23.59 -15.94 -5.36
N ASP A 35 -22.63 -15.01 -5.40
CA ASP A 35 -22.32 -14.24 -6.61
C ASP A 35 -21.83 -15.14 -7.75
N ILE A 36 -20.94 -16.10 -7.47
CA ILE A 36 -20.50 -17.08 -8.46
C ILE A 36 -21.65 -17.95 -8.94
N ARG A 37 -22.47 -18.48 -8.03
CA ARG A 37 -23.64 -19.29 -8.40
C ARG A 37 -24.65 -18.48 -9.22
N SER A 38 -24.79 -17.19 -8.94
CA SER A 38 -25.64 -16.28 -9.71
C SER A 38 -25.10 -16.06 -11.12
N LYS A 39 -23.80 -15.76 -11.24
CA LYS A 39 -23.10 -15.59 -12.53
C LYS A 39 -23.13 -16.87 -13.36
N ASP A 40 -22.89 -18.03 -12.74
CA ASP A 40 -22.95 -19.33 -13.40
C ASP A 40 -24.37 -19.62 -13.92
N ARG A 41 -25.41 -19.38 -13.11
CA ARG A 41 -26.80 -19.48 -13.56
C ARG A 41 -27.13 -18.51 -14.70
N ALA A 42 -26.59 -17.30 -14.70
CA ALA A 42 -26.78 -16.34 -15.79
C ALA A 42 -26.07 -16.79 -17.08
N LEU A 43 -24.89 -17.40 -16.97
CA LEU A 43 -24.17 -18.01 -18.09
C LEU A 43 -24.92 -19.20 -18.68
N LEU A 44 -25.49 -20.07 -17.82
CA LEU A 44 -26.35 -21.19 -18.22
C LEU A 44 -27.63 -20.74 -18.93
N LYS A 45 -28.20 -19.59 -18.54
CA LYS A 45 -29.36 -18.98 -19.22
C LYS A 45 -29.00 -18.29 -20.54
N GLY A 46 -27.71 -18.05 -20.81
CA GLY A 46 -27.22 -17.49 -22.06
C GLY A 46 -27.20 -15.96 -22.14
N ASP A 47 -27.40 -15.26 -21.03
CA ASP A 47 -27.74 -13.82 -21.02
C ASP A 47 -26.54 -12.86 -21.19
N LEU A 48 -25.30 -13.35 -21.16
CA LEU A 48 -24.10 -12.50 -21.11
C LEU A 48 -23.24 -12.52 -22.39
N ASN A 49 -23.77 -12.97 -23.54
CA ASN A 49 -23.03 -12.84 -24.78
C ASN A 49 -23.91 -12.52 -26.00
N PRO A 50 -24.21 -11.23 -26.28
CA PRO A 50 -24.97 -10.83 -27.47
C PRO A 50 -24.25 -11.13 -28.81
N THR A 51 -22.99 -11.60 -28.80
CA THR A 51 -22.22 -11.94 -30.02
C THR A 51 -21.90 -13.43 -30.18
N ARG A 52 -22.19 -14.30 -29.20
CA ARG A 52 -21.85 -15.75 -29.29
C ARG A 52 -22.85 -16.59 -30.09
N SER A 53 -24.03 -16.06 -30.41
CA SER A 53 -25.10 -16.84 -31.05
C SER A 53 -25.06 -16.90 -32.58
N LYS A 54 -24.20 -16.12 -33.25
CA LYS A 54 -24.19 -16.05 -34.73
C LYS A 54 -22.97 -16.67 -35.42
N LEU A 55 -21.95 -17.12 -34.70
CA LEU A 55 -20.67 -17.58 -35.27
C LEU A 55 -20.23 -18.99 -34.84
N LEU A 56 -21.07 -19.77 -34.17
CA LEU A 56 -20.77 -21.16 -33.87
C LEU A 56 -21.59 -22.08 -34.77
N PRO A 57 -20.98 -23.00 -35.54
CA PRO A 57 -21.72 -24.02 -36.26
C PRO A 57 -22.45 -24.93 -35.26
N ALA A 58 -23.65 -25.38 -35.68
CA ALA A 58 -24.54 -26.15 -34.82
C ALA A 58 -23.83 -27.35 -34.17
N VAL A 59 -23.90 -27.45 -32.85
CA VAL A 59 -23.45 -28.61 -32.09
C VAL A 59 -24.32 -29.80 -32.52
N ARG A 60 -23.76 -30.72 -33.29
CA ARG A 60 -24.38 -32.02 -33.58
C ARG A 60 -24.54 -32.78 -32.27
N GLN A 61 -25.73 -32.71 -31.68
CA GLN A 61 -26.13 -33.72 -30.70
C GLN A 61 -26.30 -35.04 -31.45
N LYS A 62 -25.39 -35.99 -31.23
CA LYS A 62 -25.54 -37.37 -31.71
C LYS A 62 -26.83 -37.94 -31.08
N GLY A 63 -27.84 -38.24 -31.90
CA GLY A 63 -29.02 -39.00 -31.48
C GLY A 63 -30.36 -38.62 -32.11
N PHE A 64 -30.50 -37.46 -32.75
CA PHE A 64 -31.82 -37.02 -33.25
C PHE A 64 -32.21 -37.59 -34.63
N ALA A 65 -31.29 -38.26 -35.34
CA ALA A 65 -31.55 -38.79 -36.67
C ALA A 65 -32.34 -40.12 -36.68
N GLU A 66 -32.71 -40.67 -35.51
CA GLU A 66 -33.42 -41.96 -35.40
C GLU A 66 -34.92 -41.83 -35.07
N MET A 67 -35.47 -40.61 -34.94
CA MET A 67 -36.89 -40.44 -34.59
C MET A 67 -37.65 -39.49 -35.52
N VAL A 68 -37.86 -39.85 -36.79
CA VAL A 68 -39.14 -39.57 -37.51
C VAL A 68 -39.37 -40.65 -38.58
N PRO A 69 -40.51 -41.35 -38.63
CA PRO A 69 -40.80 -42.39 -39.62
C PRO A 69 -41.29 -41.81 -40.96
N SER A 70 -40.81 -42.41 -42.05
CA SER A 70 -41.43 -42.54 -43.39
C SER A 70 -41.95 -41.29 -44.12
N GLY A 71 -41.33 -40.95 -45.26
CA GLY A 71 -42.00 -40.19 -46.32
C GLY A 71 -41.10 -39.58 -47.40
N VAL A 72 -41.09 -40.22 -48.57
CA VAL A 72 -40.64 -39.76 -49.91
C VAL A 72 -39.16 -39.98 -50.31
N PRO A 73 -38.87 -40.78 -51.36
CA PRO A 73 -37.52 -41.00 -51.90
C PRO A 73 -37.12 -39.85 -52.84
N GLY A 74 -36.19 -39.00 -52.41
CA GLY A 74 -35.47 -38.08 -53.30
C GLY A 74 -34.38 -38.82 -54.08
N GLN A 75 -34.37 -38.63 -55.40
CA GLN A 75 -33.48 -39.30 -56.35
C GLN A 75 -32.00 -39.15 -55.99
N LYS A 76 -31.27 -40.28 -55.94
CA LYS A 76 -29.81 -40.29 -55.95
C LYS A 76 -29.33 -40.09 -57.39
N GLU A 77 -29.02 -38.85 -57.76
CA GLU A 77 -28.14 -38.61 -58.90
C GLU A 77 -26.72 -39.05 -58.54
N LYS A 78 -26.11 -39.80 -59.46
CA LYS A 78 -24.80 -40.43 -59.32
C LYS A 78 -23.72 -39.48 -59.81
N ASP A 79 -23.13 -38.69 -58.92
CA ASP A 79 -21.87 -38.00 -59.22
C ASP A 79 -20.69 -38.79 -58.64
N ALA A 80 -20.37 -39.92 -59.28
CA ALA A 80 -19.23 -40.76 -58.93
C ALA A 80 -17.87 -40.18 -59.40
N ALA A 81 -17.88 -39.11 -60.20
CA ALA A 81 -16.66 -38.49 -60.75
C ALA A 81 -16.03 -37.43 -59.81
N ASP A 82 -16.80 -36.83 -58.91
CA ASP A 82 -16.32 -35.78 -57.99
C ASP A 82 -15.80 -36.32 -56.64
N ALA A 83 -16.03 -37.61 -56.35
CA ALA A 83 -15.64 -38.23 -55.09
C ALA A 83 -14.14 -38.58 -55.01
N GLU A 84 -13.46 -38.69 -56.16
CA GLU A 84 -12.02 -38.97 -56.23
C GLU A 84 -11.16 -37.69 -56.16
N ALA A 85 -11.63 -36.58 -56.73
CA ALA A 85 -10.91 -35.30 -56.69
C ALA A 85 -10.90 -34.66 -55.28
N ARG A 86 -11.95 -34.88 -54.46
CA ARG A 86 -12.03 -34.33 -53.09
C ARG A 86 -11.17 -35.06 -52.06
N LYS A 87 -10.51 -36.17 -52.41
CA LYS A 87 -9.69 -36.95 -51.48
C LYS A 87 -8.25 -36.43 -51.32
N ALA A 88 -7.79 -35.48 -52.14
CA ALA A 88 -6.39 -35.06 -52.14
C ALA A 88 -6.11 -33.62 -51.64
N GLU A 89 -7.05 -32.67 -51.73
CA GLU A 89 -6.75 -31.24 -51.49
C GLU A 89 -7.26 -30.64 -50.17
N GLY A 90 -7.84 -31.43 -49.27
CA GLY A 90 -8.39 -30.90 -48.00
C GLY A 90 -8.03 -31.70 -46.75
N ARG A 91 -7.19 -32.74 -46.86
CA ARG A 91 -6.83 -33.55 -45.68
C ARG A 91 -5.74 -32.82 -44.90
N ILE A 92 -6.16 -32.03 -43.91
CA ILE A 92 -5.29 -31.53 -42.85
C ILE A 92 -4.59 -32.74 -42.25
N LYS A 93 -3.27 -32.85 -42.45
CA LYS A 93 -2.46 -33.92 -41.84
C LYS A 93 -2.62 -33.77 -40.32
N PRO A 94 -2.88 -34.85 -39.56
CA PRO A 94 -2.95 -34.74 -38.11
C PRO A 94 -1.61 -34.20 -37.62
N LYS A 95 -1.66 -33.03 -36.97
CA LYS A 95 -0.49 -32.35 -36.44
C LYS A 95 0.26 -33.31 -35.51
N THR A 96 1.43 -33.78 -35.92
CA THR A 96 2.26 -34.67 -35.11
C THR A 96 2.73 -33.92 -33.85
N TYR A 97 2.97 -34.62 -32.74
CA TYR A 97 3.42 -34.05 -31.46
C TYR A 97 4.63 -33.08 -31.59
N GLN A 98 5.46 -33.24 -32.62
CA GLN A 98 6.59 -32.36 -32.96
C GLN A 98 6.20 -30.90 -33.30
N ASP A 99 4.97 -30.66 -33.77
CA ASP A 99 4.50 -29.31 -34.14
C ASP A 99 4.05 -28.49 -32.92
N TYR A 100 3.93 -29.12 -31.75
CA TYR A 100 3.73 -28.45 -30.46
C TYR A 100 5.05 -28.01 -29.81
N GLY A 101 6.22 -28.51 -30.25
CA GLY A 101 7.52 -28.09 -29.70
C GLY A 101 7.85 -26.62 -29.99
N GLN A 102 7.21 -26.02 -30.99
CA GLN A 102 7.28 -24.57 -31.25
C GLN A 102 6.47 -23.77 -30.22
N TRP A 103 5.32 -24.31 -29.81
CA TRP A 103 4.52 -23.76 -28.71
C TRP A 103 5.23 -23.94 -27.36
N ASP A 104 5.91 -25.07 -27.16
CA ASP A 104 6.70 -25.35 -25.96
C ASP A 104 7.83 -24.31 -25.75
N LYS A 105 8.53 -23.94 -26.84
CA LYS A 105 9.54 -22.86 -26.82
C LYS A 105 8.94 -21.47 -26.56
N PHE A 106 7.75 -21.20 -27.11
CA PHE A 106 7.06 -19.92 -26.92
C PHE A 106 6.51 -19.79 -25.49
N VAL A 107 5.90 -20.86 -24.96
CA VAL A 107 5.29 -20.90 -23.62
C VAL A 107 6.33 -20.93 -22.52
N HIS A 108 7.45 -21.66 -22.66
CA HIS A 108 8.46 -21.78 -21.59
C HIS A 108 9.60 -20.76 -21.65
N ARG A 109 9.65 -19.88 -22.67
CA ARG A 109 10.76 -18.93 -22.79
C ARG A 109 10.31 -17.53 -23.10
N ASP A 110 9.39 -17.38 -24.05
CA ASP A 110 8.96 -16.05 -24.47
C ASP A 110 7.86 -15.52 -23.52
N LEU A 111 6.96 -16.39 -23.05
CA LEU A 111 5.99 -16.05 -22.00
C LEU A 111 6.66 -15.90 -20.62
N ASP A 112 7.52 -16.84 -20.22
CA ASP A 112 8.24 -16.74 -18.94
C ASP A 112 9.11 -15.47 -18.87
N ARG A 113 9.81 -15.13 -19.96
CA ARG A 113 10.52 -13.85 -20.07
C ARG A 113 9.59 -12.64 -19.98
N ALA A 114 8.44 -12.66 -20.67
CA ALA A 114 7.50 -11.55 -20.63
C ALA A 114 6.88 -11.35 -19.24
N LEU A 115 6.68 -12.43 -18.48
CA LEU A 115 6.24 -12.38 -17.08
C LEU A 115 7.34 -11.83 -16.17
N GLU A 116 8.58 -12.30 -16.33
CA GLU A 116 9.73 -11.76 -15.59
C GLU A 116 9.95 -10.27 -15.85
N ASP A 117 9.83 -9.82 -17.11
CA ASP A 117 9.95 -8.40 -17.48
C ASP A 117 8.84 -7.55 -16.83
N LEU A 118 7.62 -8.09 -16.71
CA LEU A 118 6.50 -7.41 -16.05
C LEU A 118 6.70 -7.34 -14.52
N ASP A 119 7.10 -8.44 -13.90
CA ASP A 119 7.40 -8.50 -12.47
C ASP A 119 8.57 -7.58 -12.09
N GLU A 120 9.56 -7.44 -12.99
CA GLU A 120 10.68 -6.52 -12.82
C GLU A 120 10.23 -5.05 -12.94
N GLN A 121 9.35 -4.72 -13.89
CA GLN A 121 8.76 -3.39 -13.98
C GLN A 121 7.96 -3.03 -12.73
N ASP A 122 7.11 -3.94 -12.25
CA ASP A 122 6.34 -3.74 -11.02
C ASP A 122 7.28 -3.55 -9.82
N ARG A 123 8.35 -4.34 -9.72
CA ARG A 123 9.34 -4.20 -8.65
C ARG A 123 10.05 -2.84 -8.71
N GLN A 124 10.49 -2.41 -9.89
CA GLN A 124 11.13 -1.10 -10.09
C GLN A 124 10.20 0.05 -9.75
N GLU A 125 8.92 -0.04 -10.12
CA GLU A 125 7.92 0.95 -9.73
C GLU A 125 7.74 1.02 -8.21
N GLN A 126 7.65 -0.13 -7.55
CA GLN A 126 7.51 -0.17 -6.08
C GLN A 126 8.75 0.36 -5.38
N GLU A 127 9.94 0.03 -5.87
CA GLU A 127 11.22 0.57 -5.36
C GLU A 127 11.32 2.07 -5.57
N GLU A 128 10.90 2.58 -6.73
CA GLU A 128 10.86 4.03 -6.99
C GLU A 128 9.83 4.73 -6.09
N LYS A 129 8.63 4.16 -5.92
CA LYS A 129 7.61 4.69 -5.00
C LYS A 129 8.15 4.71 -3.56
N HIS A 130 8.83 3.65 -3.13
CA HIS A 130 9.46 3.57 -1.82
C HIS A 130 10.59 4.61 -1.66
N ARG A 131 11.45 4.74 -2.67
CA ARG A 131 12.54 5.73 -2.71
C ARG A 131 12.01 7.15 -2.60
N LYS A 132 10.99 7.50 -3.40
CA LYS A 132 10.33 8.81 -3.34
C LYS A 132 9.70 9.09 -1.98
N ARG A 133 9.07 8.08 -1.36
CA ARG A 133 8.53 8.20 0.01
C ARG A 133 9.64 8.48 1.02
N LEU A 134 10.76 7.78 0.93
CA LEU A 134 11.91 7.97 1.82
C LEU A 134 12.55 9.34 1.62
N GLU A 135 12.69 9.80 0.39
CA GLU A 135 13.19 11.15 0.06
C GLU A 135 12.27 12.25 0.62
N ALA A 136 10.95 12.08 0.51
CA ALA A 136 9.98 13.01 1.09
C ALA A 136 10.03 13.03 2.63
N GLU A 137 10.16 11.87 3.28
CA GLU A 137 10.40 11.76 4.73
C GLU A 137 11.69 12.49 5.15
N ARG A 138 12.80 12.22 4.44
CA ARG A 138 14.08 12.88 4.70
C ARG A 138 14.01 14.39 4.52
N ALA A 139 13.28 14.87 3.50
CA ALA A 139 13.07 16.29 3.29
C ALA A 139 12.30 16.94 4.46
N LYS A 140 11.28 16.27 4.99
CA LYS A 140 10.53 16.73 6.17
C LYS A 140 11.40 16.78 7.43
N ILE A 141 12.21 15.74 7.66
CA ILE A 141 13.15 15.71 8.79
C ILE A 141 14.12 16.89 8.68
N ARG A 142 14.71 17.11 7.50
CA ARG A 142 15.61 18.24 7.27
C ARG A 142 14.94 19.59 7.53
N GLU A 143 13.72 19.80 7.05
CA GLU A 143 12.98 21.03 7.30
C GLU A 143 12.72 21.25 8.81
N ALA A 144 12.36 20.18 9.52
CA ALA A 144 12.17 20.22 10.97
C ALA A 144 13.49 20.55 11.71
N GLU A 145 14.61 19.94 11.31
CA GLU A 145 15.94 20.24 11.87
C GLU A 145 16.33 21.71 11.63
N GLU A 146 16.11 22.23 10.41
CA GLU A 146 16.36 23.64 10.09
C GLU A 146 15.44 24.60 10.87
N ALA A 147 14.20 24.20 11.18
CA ALA A 147 13.31 24.98 12.03
C ALA A 147 13.78 25.02 13.48
N VAL A 148 14.20 23.88 14.03
CA VAL A 148 14.77 23.80 15.40
C VAL A 148 16.07 24.59 15.50
N ALA A 149 16.93 24.52 14.48
CA ALA A 149 18.17 25.31 14.44
C ALA A 149 17.88 26.82 14.44
N ARG A 150 16.87 27.28 13.70
CA ARG A 150 16.43 28.69 13.72
C ARG A 150 15.92 29.11 15.09
N GLN A 151 15.07 28.31 15.72
CA GLN A 151 14.58 28.58 17.08
C GLN A 151 15.72 28.67 18.10
N ARG A 152 16.71 27.77 18.01
CA ARG A 152 17.91 27.82 18.85
C ARG A 152 18.71 29.09 18.63
N GLN A 153 18.92 29.50 17.38
CA GLN A 153 19.63 30.73 17.06
C GLN A 153 18.88 31.98 17.56
N ASP A 154 17.57 32.01 17.43
CA ASP A 154 16.73 33.08 17.98
C ASP A 154 16.81 33.14 19.51
N ALA A 155 16.82 31.98 20.18
CA ALA A 155 17.03 31.89 21.63
C ALA A 155 18.41 32.44 22.05
N GLU A 156 19.47 32.10 21.31
CA GLU A 156 20.83 32.62 21.56
C GLU A 156 20.89 34.14 21.35
N ARG A 157 20.23 34.68 20.32
CA ARG A 157 20.12 36.13 20.09
C ARG A 157 19.43 36.83 21.26
N LEU A 158 18.30 36.31 21.74
CA LEU A 158 17.57 36.89 22.88
C LEU A 158 18.41 36.86 24.17
N LYS A 159 19.17 35.78 24.40
CA LYS A 159 20.12 35.71 25.51
C LYS A 159 21.20 36.79 25.39
N ASP A 160 21.73 37.03 24.20
CA ASP A 160 22.73 38.08 23.98
C ASP A 160 22.13 39.51 24.11
N GLU A 161 20.88 39.72 23.69
CA GLU A 161 20.13 40.96 23.98
C GLU A 161 19.96 41.18 25.49
N GLY A 162 19.59 40.13 26.24
CA GLY A 162 19.52 40.17 27.71
C GLY A 162 20.87 40.52 28.34
N ASN A 163 21.97 39.96 27.82
CA ASN A 163 23.33 40.29 28.27
C ASN A 163 23.68 41.77 28.00
N ALA A 164 23.20 42.35 26.90
CA ALA A 164 23.40 43.75 26.59
C ALA A 164 22.60 44.67 27.53
N LEU A 165 21.35 44.31 27.84
CA LEU A 165 20.51 45.04 28.80
C LEU A 165 21.07 44.98 30.22
N LEU A 166 21.61 43.83 30.65
CA LEU A 166 22.32 43.70 31.92
C LEU A 166 23.50 44.68 32.01
N LYS A 167 24.28 44.82 30.94
CA LYS A 167 25.40 45.79 30.89
C LYS A 167 24.92 47.24 30.93
N LEU A 168 23.72 47.52 30.43
CA LEU A 168 23.09 48.85 30.49
C LEU A 168 22.44 49.12 31.85
N GLY A 169 22.31 48.12 32.72
CA GLY A 169 21.69 48.23 34.04
C GLY A 169 20.17 48.08 34.04
N ASP A 170 19.55 47.76 32.90
CA ASP A 170 18.12 47.43 32.82
C ASP A 170 17.90 45.97 33.21
N LEU A 171 17.78 45.75 34.52
CA LEU A 171 17.65 44.42 35.12
C LEU A 171 16.29 43.78 34.80
N GLU A 172 15.19 44.54 34.82
CA GLU A 172 13.86 44.00 34.53
C GLU A 172 13.72 43.62 33.06
N GLY A 173 14.21 44.47 32.15
CA GLY A 173 14.25 44.18 30.70
C GLY A 173 15.12 42.96 30.39
N ALA A 174 16.27 42.82 31.05
CA ALA A 174 17.14 41.65 30.90
C ALA A 174 16.44 40.35 31.35
N SER A 175 15.76 40.36 32.50
CA SER A 175 15.01 39.21 33.00
C SER A 175 13.92 38.76 32.01
N ALA A 176 13.22 39.70 31.39
CA ALA A 176 12.20 39.39 30.37
C ALA A 176 12.83 38.73 29.14
N LYS A 177 13.95 39.26 28.64
CA LYS A 177 14.66 38.69 27.48
C LYS A 177 15.22 37.29 27.74
N TYR A 178 15.72 37.01 28.94
CA TYR A 178 16.10 35.65 29.30
C TYR A 178 14.89 34.72 29.40
N ALA A 179 13.75 35.19 29.91
CA ALA A 179 12.52 34.39 29.93
C ALA A 179 12.03 34.04 28.51
N GLU A 180 12.11 34.97 27.56
CA GLU A 180 11.81 34.71 26.15
C GLU A 180 12.80 33.69 25.54
N SER A 181 14.09 33.82 25.84
CA SER A 181 15.12 32.85 25.40
C SER A 181 14.85 31.44 25.93
N ILE A 182 14.48 31.32 27.22
CA ILE A 182 14.11 30.06 27.86
C ILE A 182 12.85 29.45 27.24
N ALA A 183 11.86 30.27 26.87
CA ALA A 183 10.65 29.79 26.21
C ALA A 183 10.93 29.17 24.84
N LEU A 184 11.93 29.68 24.10
CA LEU A 184 12.37 29.13 22.83
C LEU A 184 13.29 27.91 22.98
N ASN A 185 14.14 27.90 24.00
CA ASN A 185 15.04 26.77 24.28
C ASN A 185 15.09 26.44 25.79
N PRO A 186 14.15 25.61 26.30
CA PRO A 186 14.09 25.24 27.71
C PRO A 186 15.23 24.32 28.19
N HIS A 187 16.04 23.81 27.26
CA HIS A 187 17.13 22.89 27.55
C HIS A 187 18.47 23.59 27.72
N ALA A 188 18.57 24.89 27.44
CA ALA A 188 19.80 25.63 27.64
C ALA A 188 19.95 26.07 29.10
N ALA A 189 20.99 25.62 29.80
CA ALA A 189 21.29 26.02 31.19
C ALA A 189 21.71 27.50 31.31
N VAL A 190 22.40 28.05 30.29
CA VAL A 190 23.01 29.39 30.34
C VAL A 190 21.99 30.52 30.57
N PRO A 191 20.84 30.59 29.85
CA PRO A 191 19.82 31.60 30.12
C PRO A 191 19.27 31.58 31.55
N TYR A 192 19.14 30.39 32.17
CA TYR A 192 18.69 30.27 33.58
C TYR A 192 19.74 30.84 34.53
N ALA A 193 21.01 30.51 34.35
CA ALA A 193 22.10 31.05 35.17
C ALA A 193 22.19 32.59 35.05
N ASN A 194 22.06 33.12 33.83
CA ASN A 194 22.08 34.57 33.60
C ASN A 194 20.86 35.26 34.21
N ARG A 195 19.67 34.66 34.14
CA ARG A 195 18.46 35.18 34.80
C ARG A 195 18.58 35.14 36.32
N ALA A 196 19.16 34.08 36.88
CA ALA A 196 19.46 34.00 38.31
C ALA A 196 20.39 35.14 38.76
N GLN A 197 21.41 35.49 37.97
CA GLN A 197 22.29 36.63 38.25
C GLN A 197 21.53 37.97 38.29
N VAL A 198 20.56 38.15 37.39
CA VAL A 198 19.66 39.31 37.38
C VAL A 198 18.82 39.34 38.66
N HIS A 199 18.22 38.20 39.04
CA HIS A 199 17.39 38.08 40.24
C HIS A 199 18.19 38.36 41.52
N LEU A 200 19.45 37.92 41.61
CA LEU A 200 20.34 38.27 42.71
C LEU A 200 20.59 39.79 42.79
N SER A 201 20.74 40.44 41.63
CA SER A 201 20.92 41.90 41.54
C SER A 201 19.65 42.68 41.91
N LEU A 202 18.47 42.07 41.74
CA LEU A 202 17.16 42.58 42.15
C LEU A 202 16.78 42.17 43.59
N HIS A 203 17.68 41.51 44.34
CA HIS A 203 17.43 40.98 45.68
C HIS A 203 16.27 39.96 45.77
N ARG A 204 15.97 39.26 44.67
CA ARG A 204 14.96 38.19 44.61
C ARG A 204 15.64 36.83 44.78
N TYR A 205 16.04 36.52 46.01
CA TYR A 205 16.86 35.35 46.30
C TYR A 205 16.14 34.02 46.06
N ASP A 206 14.84 33.92 46.35
CA ASP A 206 14.07 32.69 46.15
C ASP A 206 13.97 32.31 44.65
N GLU A 207 13.69 33.30 43.80
CA GLU A 207 13.64 33.14 42.34
C GLU A 207 15.02 32.76 41.78
N ALA A 208 16.09 33.38 42.29
CA ALA A 208 17.46 33.06 41.88
C ALA A 208 17.86 31.61 42.24
N VAL A 209 17.46 31.10 43.41
CA VAL A 209 17.74 29.72 43.80
C VAL A 209 17.01 28.75 42.88
N ALA A 210 15.72 29.00 42.58
CA ALA A 210 14.94 28.16 41.66
C ALA A 210 15.57 28.11 40.26
N ASP A 211 16.04 29.24 39.75
CA ASP A 211 16.73 29.29 38.45
C ASP A 211 18.09 28.58 38.47
N CYS A 212 18.85 28.71 39.55
CA CYS A 212 20.10 27.97 39.71
C CYS A 212 19.88 26.46 39.77
N THR A 213 18.83 25.99 40.46
CA THR A 213 18.50 24.55 40.48
C THR A 213 18.08 24.05 39.11
N LEU A 214 17.26 24.85 38.40
CA LEU A 214 16.87 24.52 37.03
C LEU A 214 18.08 24.53 36.07
N ALA A 215 19.03 25.45 36.25
CA ALA A 215 20.25 25.47 35.46
C ALA A 215 21.09 24.19 35.69
N LEU A 216 21.26 23.78 36.95
CA LEU A 216 22.01 22.56 37.31
C LEU A 216 21.35 21.27 36.82
N GLU A 217 20.02 21.24 36.71
CA GLU A 217 19.32 20.12 36.09
C GLU A 217 19.52 20.01 34.57
N ARG A 218 20.02 21.08 33.92
CA ARG A 218 20.16 21.18 32.46
C ARG A 218 21.61 21.34 31.99
N ASP A 219 22.56 21.36 32.91
CA ASP A 219 24.02 21.28 32.65
C ASP A 219 24.45 19.82 32.44
#